data_AF-A0A2H0LRY1-F1
#
_entry.id   AF-A0A2H0LRY1-F1
#
_cell.length_a   1.000
_cell.length_b   1.000
_cell.length_c   1.000
_cell.angle_alpha   90.00
_cell.angle_beta   90.00
_cell.angle_gamma   90.00
#
_symmetry.space_group_name_H-M   'P 1'
#
loop_
_entity.id
_entity.type
_entity.pdbx_description
1 polymer ?
#
loop_
_entity_poly.entity_id
_entity_poly.type
_entity_poly.pdbx_seq_one_letter_code
_entity_poly.pdbx_strand_id
1 'polypeptide(L)'
;MESEPARREILRERVRQLKTALKKSGIHYLDSCPSSPIIPILIGNEDKALTISKQLFEKGFWVPAVRYPTVPKGKARLRMTISAVHTPEEIKQLMDYLCGVSKKFF
;
A
#
# COMPACT_ATOMS: atom_id res chain seq x y z
N MET A 1 20.76 22.10 -6.19
CA MET A 1 19.34 22.19 -6.58
C MET A 1 19.05 20.98 -7.45
N GLU A 2 18.96 19.78 -6.85
CA GLU A 2 18.83 18.52 -7.60
C GLU A 2 17.42 18.40 -8.18
N SER A 3 17.38 18.17 -9.48
CA SER A 3 16.24 18.28 -10.38
C SER A 3 14.99 17.54 -9.89
N GLU A 4 13.94 18.29 -9.50
CA GLU A 4 12.58 17.80 -9.23
C GLU A 4 11.98 16.82 -10.28
N PRO A 5 12.30 16.87 -11.59
CA PRO A 5 11.75 15.95 -12.58
C PRO A 5 12.14 14.48 -12.37
N ALA A 6 13.42 14.21 -12.04
CA ALA A 6 13.94 12.83 -11.94
C ALA A 6 13.27 12.05 -10.79
N ARG A 7 13.01 12.72 -9.66
CA ARG A 7 12.32 12.12 -8.51
C ARG A 7 10.86 11.78 -8.83
N ARG A 8 10.18 12.61 -9.63
CA ARG A 8 8.79 12.37 -10.05
C ARG A 8 8.70 11.17 -10.99
N GLU A 9 9.68 10.99 -11.87
CA GLU A 9 9.74 9.86 -12.78
C GLU A 9 9.99 8.54 -12.02
N ILE A 10 10.98 8.52 -11.12
CA ILE A 10 11.24 7.38 -10.24
C ILE A 10 9.99 7.04 -9.43
N LEU A 11 9.34 8.03 -8.81
CA LEU A 11 8.12 7.81 -8.04
C LEU A 11 7.03 7.14 -8.88
N ARG A 12 6.80 7.63 -10.10
CA ARG A 12 5.79 7.07 -11.02
C ARG A 12 6.11 5.64 -11.41
N GLU A 13 7.38 5.34 -11.65
CA GLU A 13 7.85 3.99 -11.96
C GLU A 13 7.59 3.04 -10.77
N ARG A 14 7.94 3.47 -9.56
CA ARG A 14 7.73 2.70 -8.32
C ARG A 14 6.24 2.44 -8.05
N VAL A 15 5.40 3.46 -8.22
CA VAL A 15 3.93 3.32 -8.13
C VAL A 15 3.41 2.32 -9.16
N ARG A 16 3.92 2.37 -10.40
CA ARG A 16 3.52 1.44 -11.47
C ARG A 16 3.93 0.00 -11.12
N GLN A 17 5.15 -0.22 -10.65
CA GLN A 17 5.65 -1.52 -10.21
C GLN A 17 4.76 -2.11 -9.11
N LEU A 18 4.45 -1.32 -8.08
CA LEU A 18 3.59 -1.74 -6.97
C LEU A 18 2.17 -2.07 -7.46
N LYS A 19 1.56 -1.23 -8.30
CA LYS A 19 0.21 -1.49 -8.84
C LYS A 19 0.15 -2.77 -9.67
N THR A 20 1.14 -3.01 -10.52
CA THR A 20 1.24 -4.25 -11.29
C THR A 20 1.34 -5.46 -10.35
N ALA A 21 2.14 -5.37 -9.29
CA ALA A 21 2.26 -6.42 -8.29
C ALA A 21 0.93 -6.67 -7.55
N LEU A 22 0.25 -5.61 -7.08
CA LEU A 22 -1.07 -5.70 -6.44
C LEU A 22 -2.10 -6.37 -7.34
N LYS A 23 -2.14 -5.96 -8.61
CA LYS A 23 -3.05 -6.54 -9.62
C LYS A 23 -2.75 -8.03 -9.84
N LYS A 24 -1.48 -8.43 -9.87
CA LYS A 24 -1.05 -9.83 -10.01
C LYS A 24 -1.39 -10.67 -8.77
N SER A 25 -1.30 -10.08 -7.58
CA SER A 25 -1.66 -10.74 -6.32
C SER A 25 -3.16 -10.85 -6.08
N GLY A 26 -4.01 -10.21 -6.90
CA GLY A 26 -5.46 -10.22 -6.75
C GLY A 26 -5.98 -9.39 -5.57
N ILE A 27 -5.15 -8.51 -5.01
CA ILE A 27 -5.53 -7.69 -3.85
C ILE A 27 -6.37 -6.51 -4.33
N HIS A 28 -7.55 -6.33 -3.72
CA HIS A 28 -8.45 -5.24 -4.06
C HIS A 28 -7.90 -3.89 -3.55
N TYR A 29 -7.51 -3.02 -4.47
CA TYR A 29 -7.12 -1.65 -4.19
C TYR A 29 -7.97 -0.66 -4.99
N LEU A 30 -8.09 0.58 -4.49
CA LEU A 30 -8.75 1.67 -5.21
C LEU A 30 -7.73 2.37 -6.10
N ASP A 31 -7.90 2.23 -7.42
CA ASP A 31 -7.10 2.98 -8.38
C ASP A 31 -7.70 4.38 -8.60
N SER A 32 -7.60 5.24 -7.59
CA SER A 32 -8.16 6.60 -7.68
C SER A 32 -7.38 7.50 -8.65
N CYS A 33 -6.09 7.25 -8.86
CA CYS A 33 -5.25 8.00 -9.80
C CYS A 33 -4.00 7.18 -10.18
N PRO A 34 -3.70 6.98 -11.49
CA PRO A 34 -2.51 6.26 -11.97
C PRO A 34 -1.21 6.79 -11.39
N SER A 35 -1.09 8.12 -11.31
CA SER A 35 0.11 8.85 -10.88
C SER A 35 0.15 9.15 -9.39
N SER A 36 -0.86 8.74 -8.62
CA SER A 36 -0.92 9.02 -7.18
C SER A 36 0.02 8.07 -6.41
N PRO A 37 0.89 8.60 -5.53
CA PRO A 37 1.70 7.79 -4.63
C PRO A 37 0.88 7.13 -3.51
N ILE A 38 -0.36 7.57 -3.30
CA ILE A 38 -1.25 7.08 -2.27
C ILE A 38 -2.14 5.99 -2.87
N ILE A 39 -2.03 4.77 -2.36
CA ILE A 39 -2.78 3.59 -2.79
C ILE A 39 -3.63 3.08 -1.61
N PRO A 40 -4.96 3.25 -1.67
CA PRO A 40 -5.86 2.69 -0.67
C PRO A 40 -6.16 1.22 -0.96
N ILE A 41 -5.85 0.33 -0.03
CA ILE A 41 -6.20 -1.11 -0.11
C ILE A 41 -7.47 -1.35 0.69
N LEU A 42 -8.51 -1.91 0.07
CA LEU A 42 -9.73 -2.26 0.78
C LEU A 42 -9.54 -3.56 1.55
N ILE A 43 -9.80 -3.50 2.85
CA ILE A 43 -9.83 -4.68 3.74
C ILE A 43 -11.27 -4.99 4.18
N GLY A 44 -12.10 -3.95 4.31
CA GLY A 44 -13.47 -4.04 4.82
C GLY A 44 -13.53 -4.14 6.33
N ASN A 45 -12.89 -5.16 6.91
CA ASN A 45 -12.90 -5.39 8.36
C ASN A 45 -11.86 -4.53 9.10
N GLU A 46 -12.29 -3.89 10.19
CA GLU A 46 -11.49 -2.93 10.97
C GLU A 46 -10.38 -3.61 11.78
N ASP A 47 -10.68 -4.73 12.44
CA ASP A 47 -9.70 -5.51 13.22
C ASP A 47 -8.63 -6.13 12.32
N LYS A 48 -9.04 -6.65 11.15
CA LYS A 48 -8.10 -7.12 10.13
C LYS A 48 -7.20 -5.98 9.68
N ALA A 49 -7.75 -4.84 9.27
CA ALA A 49 -6.95 -3.70 8.83
C ALA A 49 -5.93 -3.25 9.90
N LEU A 50 -6.36 -3.19 11.18
CA LEU A 50 -5.47 -2.83 12.28
C LEU A 50 -4.36 -3.87 12.49
N THR A 51 -4.71 -5.15 12.44
CA THR A 51 -3.74 -6.26 12.61
C THR A 51 -2.70 -6.25 11.51
N ILE A 52 -3.13 -6.08 10.25
CA ILE A 52 -2.24 -5.99 9.09
C ILE A 52 -1.32 -4.77 9.21
N SER A 53 -1.87 -3.61 9.59
CA SER A 53 -1.10 -2.38 9.82
C SER A 53 -0.03 -2.57 10.89
N LYS A 54 -0.35 -3.22 12.01
CA LYS A 54 0.62 -3.55 13.06
C LYS A 54 1.71 -4.51 12.57
N GLN A 55 1.35 -5.58 11.86
CA GLN A 55 2.34 -6.53 11.33
C GLN A 55 3.28 -5.87 10.32
N LEU A 56 2.75 -5.00 9.44
CA LEU A 56 3.57 -4.22 8.52
C LEU A 56 4.52 -3.31 9.28
N PHE A 57 4.05 -2.67 10.35
CA PHE A 57 4.87 -1.82 11.21
C PHE A 57 6.01 -2.59 11.89
N GLU A 58 5.75 -3.78 12.42
CA GLU A 58 6.77 -4.67 13.00
C GLU A 58 7.83 -5.10 11.97
N LYS A 59 7.47 -5.12 10.69
CA LYS A 59 8.40 -5.40 9.57
C LYS A 59 9.12 -4.15 9.06
N GLY A 60 8.90 -2.99 9.67
CA GLY A 60 9.51 -1.71 9.28
C GLY A 60 8.72 -0.92 8.22
N PHE A 61 7.53 -1.37 7.85
CA PHE A 61 6.68 -0.69 6.86
C PHE A 61 5.56 0.10 7.53
N TRP A 62 5.59 1.42 7.38
CA TRP A 62 4.54 2.30 7.90
C TRP A 62 3.34 2.37 6.96
N VAL A 63 2.31 1.55 7.22
CA VAL A 63 1.06 1.55 6.47
C VAL A 63 -0.12 1.72 7.42
N PRO A 64 -0.64 2.95 7.63
CA PRO A 64 -1.72 3.20 8.57
C PRO A 64 -3.05 2.62 8.09
N ALA A 65 -3.77 1.98 9.02
CA ALA A 65 -5.16 1.58 8.81
C ALA A 65 -6.12 2.75 9.04
N VAL A 66 -6.95 3.03 8.03
CA VAL A 66 -8.04 3.99 8.09
C VAL A 66 -9.33 3.23 8.39
N ARG A 67 -9.94 3.55 9.54
CA ARG A 67 -11.15 2.92 10.08
C ARG A 67 -12.17 3.97 10.54
N TYR A 68 -13.32 3.54 11.05
CA TYR A 68 -14.30 4.43 11.67
C TYR A 68 -13.64 5.29 12.77
N PRO A 69 -14.00 6.60 12.92
CA PRO A 69 -15.07 7.35 12.24
C PRO A 69 -14.71 7.95 10.86
N THR A 70 -13.47 7.76 10.40
CA THR A 70 -12.98 8.40 9.15
C THR A 70 -13.52 7.73 7.89
N VAL A 71 -13.92 6.45 8.00
CA VAL A 71 -14.61 5.70 6.94
C VAL A 71 -15.82 4.98 7.54
N PRO A 72 -16.87 4.68 6.75
CA PRO A 72 -18.02 3.91 7.23
C PRO A 72 -17.61 2.56 7.81
N LYS A 73 -18.37 2.08 8.80
CA LYS A 73 -18.19 0.74 9.37
C LYS A 73 -18.19 -0.31 8.26
N GLY A 74 -17.27 -1.27 8.33
CA GLY A 74 -17.14 -2.32 7.31
C GLY A 74 -16.46 -1.88 6.00
N LYS A 75 -15.92 -0.65 5.93
CA LYS A 75 -15.11 -0.15 4.80
C LYS A 75 -13.70 0.24 5.23
N ALA A 76 -13.13 -0.51 6.18
CA ALA A 76 -11.75 -0.31 6.61
C ALA A 76 -10.78 -0.47 5.43
N ARG A 77 -9.77 0.39 5.38
CA ARG A 77 -8.78 0.39 4.30
C ARG A 77 -7.39 0.73 4.82
N LEU A 78 -6.37 0.17 4.21
CA LEU A 78 -4.98 0.54 4.47
C LEU A 78 -4.59 1.67 3.53
N ARG A 79 -3.97 2.72 4.05
CA ARG A 79 -3.44 3.82 3.22
C ARG A 79 -1.95 3.61 3.04
N MET A 80 -1.57 3.05 1.90
CA MET A 80 -0.16 2.95 1.52
C MET A 80 0.29 4.23 0.83
N THR A 81 1.49 4.69 1.13
CA THR A 81 2.10 5.85 0.47
C THR A 81 3.50 5.47 0.02
N ILE A 82 3.77 5.61 -1.28
CA ILE A 82 5.09 5.38 -1.86
C ILE A 82 5.78 6.71 -2.08
N SER A 83 7.10 6.69 -1.93
CA SER A 83 8.00 7.82 -2.16
C SER A 83 9.15 7.38 -3.06
N ALA A 84 9.79 8.34 -3.76
CA ALA A 84 10.89 8.07 -4.69
C ALA A 84 12.14 7.47 -4.01
N VAL A 85 12.20 7.56 -2.69
CA VAL A 85 13.28 7.03 -1.84
C VAL A 85 13.19 5.50 -1.69
N HIS A 86 12.01 4.91 -1.90
CA HIS A 86 11.86 3.47 -1.75
C HIS A 86 12.52 2.71 -2.90
N THR A 87 13.22 1.65 -2.55
CA THR A 87 13.87 0.73 -3.46
C THR A 87 12.86 -0.28 -4.04
N PRO A 88 13.12 -0.82 -5.25
CA PRO A 88 12.27 -1.86 -5.81
C PRO A 88 12.25 -3.13 -4.93
N GLU A 89 13.35 -3.45 -4.26
CA GLU A 89 13.44 -4.53 -3.28
C GLU A 89 12.49 -4.33 -2.10
N GLU A 90 12.42 -3.13 -1.51
CA GLU A 90 11.48 -2.82 -0.43
C GLU A 90 10.02 -2.96 -0.90
N ILE A 91 9.71 -2.51 -2.11
CA ILE A 91 8.37 -2.67 -2.71
C ILE A 91 8.03 -4.15 -2.88
N LYS A 92 8.99 -4.95 -3.33
CA LYS A 92 8.81 -6.40 -3.50
C LYS A 92 8.61 -7.08 -2.14
N GLN A 93 9.43 -6.77 -1.15
CA GLN A 93 9.29 -7.31 0.22
C GLN A 93 7.93 -6.94 0.82
N LEU A 94 7.52 -5.68 0.70
CA LEU A 94 6.22 -5.20 1.14
C LEU A 94 5.08 -5.99 0.48
N MET A 95 5.17 -6.24 -0.82
CA MET A 95 4.20 -7.04 -1.56
C MET A 95 4.17 -8.51 -1.14
N ASP A 96 5.33 -9.12 -0.91
CA ASP A 96 5.43 -10.50 -0.44
C ASP A 96 4.78 -10.65 0.94
N TYR A 97 5.03 -9.69 1.85
CA TYR A 97 4.35 -9.64 3.14
C TYR A 97 2.84 -9.43 2.98
N LEU A 98 2.42 -8.48 2.16
CA LEU A 98 1.01 -8.18 1.95
C LEU A 98 0.27 -9.38 1.35
N CYS A 99 0.89 -10.13 0.44
CA CYS A 99 0.37 -11.36 -0.15
C CYS A 99 0.32 -12.53 0.86
N GLY A 100 1.33 -12.66 1.71
CA GLY A 100 1.32 -13.65 2.80
C GLY A 100 0.22 -13.37 3.81
N VAL A 101 0.01 -12.10 4.14
CA VAL A 101 -1.04 -11.65 5.03
C VAL A 101 -2.42 -11.79 4.36
N SER A 102 -2.56 -11.45 3.08
CA SER A 102 -3.85 -11.60 2.39
C SER A 102 -4.31 -13.06 2.39
N LYS A 103 -3.42 -14.03 2.15
CA LYS A 103 -3.76 -15.47 2.24
C LYS A 103 -4.22 -15.94 3.64
N LYS A 104 -3.85 -15.20 4.69
CA LYS A 104 -4.20 -15.53 6.08
C LYS A 104 -5.52 -14.90 6.51
N PHE A 105 -5.96 -13.83 5.84
CA PHE A 105 -7.07 -12.99 6.28
C PHE A 105 -8.18 -12.80 5.23
N PHE A 106 -7.95 -13.13 3.96
CA PHE A 106 -8.97 -13.25 2.91
C PHE A 106 -9.32 -14.73 2.70
#